data_AF-A0A0F9J9X4-F1
#
_entry.id   AF-A0A0F9J9X4-F1
#
_cell.length_a   1.000
_cell.length_b   1.000
_cell.length_c   1.000
_cell.angle_alpha   90.00
_cell.angle_beta   90.00
_cell.angle_gamma   90.00
#
_symmetry.space_group_name_H-M   'P 1'
#
loop_
_entity.id
_entity.type
_entity.pdbx_description
1 polymer ?
#
loop_
_entity_poly.entity_id
_entity_poly.type
_entity_poly.pdbx_seq_one_letter_code
_entity_poly.pdbx_strand_id
1 'polypeptide(L)'
;MMAPVLEKLKKKYGNDSLLEKSVEGLKSLLDEKGVEAYLSLVEMFLPFDSSFSTRLLRSGASILSTMKDKQTRIGALEVLLSMGKPGWSVARSALLKIKVISEIEPGFTVRWLRNGHDLGRTALDAGILYFESSHSVLELLGTDRFNKWASLGEEIAKLSRIAAKEYFKSSPEVIKKMDPCDLEQWARLGIHLIKKSPSIKAEYGAHSLLAQGADAGKAKKLDLATQYFKSAPQILGRLSIRDLEQWVEQGLKVTDDQKDKGNAFFSLQTGKSLKAVEGLVKGLELKDIHRILRSYAEALTGKRMLLRSASLFYKNLSGLDK
;
A
#
# COMPACT_ATOMS: atom_id res chain seq x y z
N MET A 1 -35.22 -10.67 -11.50
CA MET A 1 -35.98 -11.31 -10.41
C MET A 1 -35.94 -10.33 -9.23
N MET A 2 -36.38 -9.07 -9.46
CA MET A 2 -35.98 -7.91 -8.64
C MET A 2 -36.69 -7.77 -7.28
N ALA A 3 -37.77 -8.53 -7.05
CA ALA A 3 -38.67 -8.31 -5.92
C ALA A 3 -38.03 -8.44 -4.51
N PRO A 4 -37.21 -9.46 -4.19
CA PRO A 4 -36.86 -9.74 -2.79
C PRO A 4 -35.86 -8.73 -2.18
N VAL A 5 -34.89 -8.25 -2.96
CA VAL A 5 -33.90 -7.25 -2.51
C VAL A 5 -34.55 -5.87 -2.40
N LEU A 6 -35.35 -5.51 -3.41
CA LEU A 6 -36.07 -4.25 -3.44
C LEU A 6 -37.09 -4.15 -2.29
N GLU A 7 -37.81 -5.23 -1.97
CA GLU A 7 -38.74 -5.26 -0.83
C GLU A 7 -38.03 -5.07 0.51
N LYS A 8 -36.86 -5.68 0.72
CA LYS A 8 -36.07 -5.46 1.94
C LYS A 8 -35.60 -4.02 2.08
N LEU A 9 -35.14 -3.42 0.98
CA LEU A 9 -34.75 -2.01 0.96
C LEU A 9 -35.95 -1.10 1.22
N LYS A 10 -37.11 -1.38 0.61
CA LYS A 10 -38.37 -0.66 0.88
C LYS A 10 -38.84 -0.80 2.33
N LYS A 11 -38.66 -1.97 2.96
CA LYS A 11 -38.97 -2.14 4.40
C LYS A 11 -38.08 -1.30 5.31
N LYS A 12 -36.82 -1.06 4.94
CA LYS A 12 -35.87 -0.32 5.77
C LYS A 12 -35.88 1.19 5.52
N TYR A 13 -36.07 1.61 4.26
CA TYR A 13 -36.09 3.04 3.89
C TYR A 13 -37.50 3.60 3.75
N GLY A 14 -38.54 2.75 3.63
CA GLY A 14 -39.91 3.16 3.31
C GLY A 14 -40.12 3.37 1.81
N ASN A 15 -41.26 3.96 1.41
CA ASN A 15 -41.45 4.57 0.09
C ASN A 15 -40.65 5.89 0.01
N ASP A 16 -39.35 5.80 0.27
CA ASP A 16 -38.46 6.94 0.28
C ASP A 16 -38.21 7.40 -1.17
N SER A 17 -38.47 8.68 -1.47
CA SER A 17 -38.22 9.21 -2.83
C SER A 17 -36.75 9.03 -3.24
N LEU A 18 -35.84 8.84 -2.27
CA LEU A 18 -34.44 8.53 -2.51
C LEU A 18 -34.22 7.20 -3.24
N LEU A 19 -34.91 6.13 -2.84
CA LEU A 19 -34.75 4.80 -3.47
C LEU A 19 -35.30 4.83 -4.90
N GLU A 20 -36.46 5.44 -5.10
CA GLU A 20 -37.08 5.57 -6.42
C GLU A 20 -36.24 6.42 -7.38
N LYS A 21 -35.76 7.58 -6.93
CA LYS A 21 -34.85 8.44 -7.72
C LYS A 21 -33.54 7.73 -8.05
N SER A 22 -33.00 6.96 -7.11
CA SER A 22 -31.78 6.18 -7.32
C SER A 22 -31.97 5.10 -8.38
N VAL A 23 -33.05 4.31 -8.26
CA VAL A 23 -33.39 3.25 -9.23
C VAL A 23 -33.61 3.83 -10.62
N GLU A 24 -34.31 4.97 -10.73
CA GLU A 24 -34.56 5.62 -12.01
C GLU A 24 -33.25 6.11 -12.67
N GLY A 25 -32.35 6.72 -11.88
CA GLY A 25 -31.03 7.10 -12.38
C GLY A 25 -30.19 5.90 -12.84
N LEU A 26 -30.29 4.76 -12.17
CA LEU A 26 -29.55 3.54 -12.51
C LEU A 26 -30.07 2.84 -13.78
N LYS A 27 -31.38 2.88 -14.05
CA LYS A 27 -31.98 2.29 -15.27
C LYS A 27 -31.42 2.90 -16.56
N SER A 28 -31.02 4.18 -16.52
CA SER A 28 -30.37 4.83 -17.67
C SER A 28 -28.95 4.30 -17.95
N LEU A 29 -28.30 3.70 -16.94
CA LEU A 29 -26.89 3.29 -16.98
C LEU A 29 -26.69 1.78 -17.09
N LEU A 30 -27.66 0.98 -16.62
CA LEU A 30 -27.58 -0.48 -16.43
C LEU A 30 -28.80 -1.19 -17.03
N ASP A 31 -28.69 -2.50 -17.27
CA ASP A 31 -29.86 -3.36 -17.50
C ASP A 31 -30.53 -3.76 -16.17
N GLU A 32 -31.68 -4.43 -16.25
CA GLU A 32 -32.41 -4.90 -15.05
C GLU A 32 -31.54 -5.75 -14.12
N LYS A 33 -30.69 -6.61 -14.68
CA LYS A 33 -29.73 -7.42 -13.91
C LYS A 33 -28.68 -6.57 -13.22
N GLY A 34 -28.14 -5.56 -13.89
CA GLY A 34 -27.20 -4.60 -13.30
C GLY A 34 -27.82 -3.76 -12.20
N VAL A 35 -29.08 -3.32 -12.36
CA VAL A 35 -29.81 -2.61 -11.29
C VAL A 35 -30.03 -3.53 -10.09
N GLU A 36 -30.45 -4.78 -10.31
CA GLU A 36 -30.59 -5.78 -9.25
C GLU A 36 -29.27 -6.03 -8.51
N ALA A 37 -28.16 -6.14 -9.26
CA ALA A 37 -26.81 -6.27 -8.71
C ALA A 37 -26.41 -5.05 -7.86
N TYR A 38 -26.69 -3.84 -8.33
CA TYR A 38 -26.42 -2.62 -7.58
C TYR A 38 -27.21 -2.57 -6.26
N LEU A 39 -28.51 -2.88 -6.30
CA LEU A 39 -29.35 -2.91 -5.11
C LEU A 39 -28.91 -4.00 -4.13
N SER A 40 -28.44 -5.14 -4.62
CA SER A 40 -27.86 -6.21 -3.80
C SER A 40 -26.58 -5.75 -3.10
N LEU A 41 -25.78 -4.91 -3.77
CA LEU A 41 -24.59 -4.30 -3.18
C LEU A 41 -24.98 -3.33 -2.07
N VAL A 42 -26.01 -2.50 -2.28
CA VAL A 42 -26.56 -1.63 -1.24
C VAL A 42 -27.07 -2.45 -0.05
N GLU A 43 -27.80 -3.55 -0.29
CA GLU A 43 -28.28 -4.45 0.76
C GLU A 43 -27.12 -5.05 1.56
N MET A 44 -26.05 -5.44 0.89
CA MET A 44 -24.86 -6.03 1.53
C MET A 44 -24.27 -5.10 2.60
N PHE A 45 -24.29 -3.78 2.39
CA PHE A 45 -23.76 -2.79 3.34
C PHE A 45 -24.72 -2.48 4.49
N LEU A 46 -26.03 -2.74 4.38
CA LEU A 46 -27.02 -2.37 5.40
C LEU A 46 -26.71 -2.82 6.83
N PRO A 47 -26.23 -4.05 7.09
CA PRO A 47 -25.95 -4.51 8.45
C PRO A 47 -24.62 -3.99 9.01
N PHE A 48 -23.70 -3.50 8.16
CA PHE A 48 -22.35 -3.09 8.56
C PHE A 48 -22.17 -1.58 8.56
N ASP A 49 -22.68 -0.89 7.54
CA ASP A 49 -22.69 0.57 7.44
C ASP A 49 -23.93 1.07 6.69
N SER A 50 -24.96 1.40 7.48
CA SER A 50 -26.21 1.96 6.96
C SER A 50 -26.02 3.36 6.36
N SER A 51 -25.03 4.14 6.80
CA SER A 51 -24.73 5.47 6.26
C SER A 51 -24.03 5.39 4.90
N PHE A 52 -23.24 4.35 4.67
CA PHE A 52 -22.64 4.09 3.37
C PHE A 52 -23.68 3.58 2.37
N SER A 53 -24.62 2.77 2.83
CA SER A 53 -25.76 2.32 2.03
C SER A 53 -26.60 3.50 1.51
N THR A 54 -26.88 4.50 2.36
CA THR A 54 -27.57 5.73 1.93
C THR A 54 -26.73 6.60 1.00
N ARG A 55 -25.41 6.67 1.22
CA ARG A 55 -24.49 7.35 0.29
C ARG A 55 -24.52 6.71 -1.10
N LEU A 56 -24.49 5.37 -1.18
CA LEU A 56 -24.60 4.64 -2.43
C LEU A 56 -25.91 4.96 -3.15
N LEU A 57 -27.05 4.97 -2.45
CA LEU A 57 -28.32 5.37 -3.06
C LEU A 57 -28.28 6.81 -3.62
N ARG A 58 -27.60 7.75 -2.94
CA ARG A 58 -27.52 9.16 -3.37
C ARG A 58 -26.55 9.40 -4.52
N SER A 59 -25.34 8.84 -4.46
CA SER A 59 -24.25 9.14 -5.41
C SER A 59 -23.89 7.98 -6.34
N GLY A 60 -24.59 6.86 -6.24
CA GLY A 60 -24.32 5.63 -6.99
C GLY A 60 -24.33 5.80 -8.49
N ALA A 61 -25.36 6.46 -9.03
CA ALA A 61 -25.46 6.72 -10.46
C ALA A 61 -24.28 7.60 -10.96
N SER A 62 -23.86 8.59 -10.18
CA SER A 62 -22.69 9.44 -10.51
C SER A 62 -21.38 8.66 -10.44
N ILE A 63 -21.25 7.71 -9.52
CA ILE A 63 -20.07 6.83 -9.46
C ILE A 63 -20.03 5.95 -10.71
N LEU A 64 -21.16 5.35 -11.09
CA LEU A 64 -21.22 4.45 -12.24
C LEU A 64 -21.06 5.18 -13.58
N SER A 65 -21.57 6.40 -13.70
CA SER A 65 -21.48 7.20 -14.93
C SER A 65 -20.04 7.57 -15.32
N THR A 66 -19.08 7.48 -14.38
CA THR A 66 -17.66 7.70 -14.66
C THR A 66 -17.04 6.58 -15.50
N MET A 67 -17.64 5.39 -15.49
CA MET A 67 -17.23 4.27 -16.33
C MET A 67 -17.90 4.38 -17.69
N LYS A 68 -17.08 4.42 -18.74
CA LYS A 68 -17.49 4.69 -20.14
C LYS A 68 -18.57 3.73 -20.64
N ASP A 69 -18.31 2.43 -20.53
CA ASP A 69 -19.15 1.40 -21.15
C ASP A 69 -20.03 0.68 -20.15
N LYS A 70 -21.24 0.29 -20.60
CA LYS A 70 -22.18 -0.51 -19.82
C LYS A 70 -21.57 -1.83 -19.34
N GLN A 71 -20.76 -2.47 -20.19
CA GLN A 71 -20.09 -3.73 -19.86
C GLN A 71 -19.10 -3.56 -18.70
N THR A 72 -18.36 -2.46 -18.66
CA THR A 72 -17.43 -2.12 -17.57
C THR A 72 -18.18 -1.87 -16.27
N ARG A 73 -19.33 -1.16 -16.33
CA ARG A 73 -20.19 -0.94 -15.17
C ARG A 73 -20.71 -2.26 -14.58
N ILE A 74 -21.20 -3.17 -15.42
CA ILE A 74 -21.70 -4.48 -14.99
C ILE A 74 -20.56 -5.32 -14.41
N GLY A 75 -19.41 -5.42 -15.11
CA GLY A 75 -18.26 -6.18 -14.63
C GLY A 75 -17.70 -5.66 -13.31
N ALA A 76 -17.72 -4.33 -13.08
CA ALA A 76 -17.32 -3.74 -11.80
C ALA A 76 -18.29 -4.15 -10.66
N LEU A 77 -19.61 -4.15 -10.93
CA LEU A 77 -20.61 -4.56 -9.95
C LEU A 77 -20.53 -6.05 -9.61
N GLU A 78 -20.29 -6.90 -10.61
CA GLU A 78 -20.09 -8.33 -10.40
C GLU A 78 -18.90 -8.60 -9.47
N VAL A 79 -17.76 -7.92 -9.70
CA VAL A 79 -16.59 -8.07 -8.84
C VAL A 79 -16.87 -7.57 -7.43
N LEU A 80 -17.49 -6.39 -7.27
CA LEU A 80 -17.84 -5.84 -5.96
C LEU A 80 -18.80 -6.75 -5.18
N LEU A 81 -19.79 -7.34 -5.85
CA LEU A 81 -20.70 -8.32 -5.23
C LEU A 81 -19.98 -9.60 -4.83
N SER A 82 -19.05 -10.07 -5.67
CA SER A 82 -18.26 -11.28 -5.39
C SER A 82 -17.34 -11.15 -4.16
N MET A 83 -17.05 -9.93 -3.70
CA MET A 83 -16.36 -9.69 -2.42
C MET A 83 -17.20 -10.18 -1.23
N GLY A 84 -18.53 -10.15 -1.35
CA GLY A 84 -19.47 -10.65 -0.35
C GLY A 84 -19.40 -9.92 1.00
N LYS A 85 -20.21 -10.40 1.95
CA LYS A 85 -20.25 -9.84 3.31
C LYS A 85 -18.88 -9.83 4.01
N PRO A 86 -18.02 -10.86 3.93
CA PRO A 86 -16.70 -10.82 4.58
C PRO A 86 -15.77 -9.74 4.00
N GLY A 87 -15.92 -9.42 2.71
CA GLY A 87 -15.13 -8.41 2.00
C GLY A 87 -15.77 -7.02 1.96
N TRP A 88 -16.80 -6.74 2.76
CA TRP A 88 -17.55 -5.47 2.69
C TRP A 88 -16.64 -4.24 2.87
N SER A 89 -15.66 -4.30 3.76
CA SER A 89 -14.72 -3.21 4.01
C SER A 89 -13.78 -2.97 2.82
N VAL A 90 -13.38 -4.04 2.13
CA VAL A 90 -12.60 -3.99 0.89
C VAL A 90 -13.43 -3.36 -0.23
N ALA A 91 -14.69 -3.80 -0.40
CA ALA A 91 -15.64 -3.23 -1.37
C ALA A 91 -15.91 -1.75 -1.12
N ARG A 92 -16.04 -1.35 0.15
CA ARG A 92 -16.19 0.07 0.54
C ARG A 92 -14.98 0.89 0.09
N SER A 93 -13.76 0.43 0.40
CA SER A 93 -12.53 1.14 0.04
C SER A 93 -12.42 1.32 -1.48
N ALA A 94 -12.74 0.27 -2.24
CA ALA A 94 -12.82 0.33 -3.70
C ALA A 94 -13.81 1.38 -4.20
N LEU A 95 -15.05 1.36 -3.70
CA LEU A 95 -16.12 2.28 -4.11
C LEU A 95 -15.78 3.75 -3.84
N LEU A 96 -15.01 4.04 -2.78
CA LEU A 96 -14.55 5.40 -2.47
C LEU A 96 -13.49 5.93 -3.47
N LYS A 97 -12.79 5.04 -4.17
CA LYS A 97 -11.67 5.39 -5.06
C LYS A 97 -11.99 5.17 -6.55
N ILE A 98 -13.06 4.44 -6.87
CA ILE A 98 -13.40 4.04 -8.24
C ILE A 98 -13.56 5.23 -9.21
N LYS A 99 -14.12 6.35 -8.74
CA LYS A 99 -14.31 7.56 -9.55
C LYS A 99 -12.97 8.12 -10.01
N VAL A 100 -12.04 8.28 -9.07
CA VAL A 100 -10.70 8.84 -9.33
C VAL A 100 -9.91 7.92 -10.26
N ILE A 101 -9.97 6.60 -10.04
CA ILE A 101 -9.26 5.63 -10.90
C ILE A 101 -9.86 5.60 -12.31
N SER A 102 -11.19 5.67 -12.43
CA SER A 102 -11.86 5.65 -13.74
C SER A 102 -11.60 6.94 -14.54
N GLU A 103 -11.35 8.07 -13.87
CA GLU A 103 -10.94 9.32 -14.51
C GLU A 103 -9.50 9.27 -15.05
N ILE A 104 -8.60 8.57 -14.36
CA ILE A 104 -7.20 8.40 -14.79
C ILE A 104 -7.10 7.39 -15.94
N GLU A 105 -7.72 6.21 -15.79
CA GLU A 105 -7.63 5.13 -16.78
C GLU A 105 -8.95 4.33 -16.87
N PRO A 106 -9.88 4.72 -17.76
CA PRO A 106 -11.23 4.15 -17.83
C PRO A 106 -11.30 2.63 -18.10
N GLY A 107 -10.30 2.06 -18.77
CA GLY A 107 -10.23 0.63 -19.09
C GLY A 107 -9.67 -0.24 -17.94
N PHE A 108 -9.11 0.38 -16.91
CA PHE A 108 -8.38 -0.32 -15.87
C PHE A 108 -9.25 -0.75 -14.68
N THR A 109 -10.39 -0.10 -14.48
CA THR A 109 -11.23 -0.23 -13.28
C THR A 109 -11.60 -1.68 -12.93
N VAL A 110 -12.01 -2.50 -13.90
CA VAL A 110 -12.39 -3.90 -13.60
C VAL A 110 -11.18 -4.74 -13.18
N ARG A 111 -10.03 -4.57 -13.84
CA ARG A 111 -8.80 -5.28 -13.47
C ARG A 111 -8.30 -4.85 -12.09
N TRP A 112 -8.34 -3.55 -11.83
CA TRP A 112 -8.04 -2.96 -10.52
C TRP A 112 -8.92 -3.54 -9.40
N LEU A 113 -10.24 -3.64 -9.63
CA LEU A 113 -11.17 -4.25 -8.67
C LEU A 113 -10.88 -5.73 -8.42
N ARG A 114 -10.56 -6.51 -9.46
CA ARG A 114 -10.22 -7.94 -9.33
C ARG A 114 -8.96 -8.14 -8.51
N ASN A 115 -7.90 -7.38 -8.80
CA ASN A 115 -6.65 -7.46 -8.04
C ASN A 115 -6.87 -7.18 -6.54
N GLY A 116 -7.66 -6.14 -6.22
CA GLY A 116 -7.98 -5.83 -4.82
C GLY A 116 -8.90 -6.86 -4.16
N HIS A 117 -9.81 -7.50 -4.92
CA HIS A 117 -10.63 -8.62 -4.43
C HIS A 117 -9.80 -9.85 -4.09
N ASP A 118 -8.93 -10.29 -5.01
CA ASP A 118 -8.04 -11.43 -4.81
C ASP A 118 -7.08 -11.22 -3.63
N LEU A 119 -6.55 -9.99 -3.51
CA LEU A 119 -5.75 -9.59 -2.38
C LEU A 119 -6.54 -9.58 -1.07
N GLY A 120 -7.75 -9.03 -1.08
CA GLY A 120 -8.65 -9.00 0.09
C GLY A 120 -9.04 -10.39 0.59
N ARG A 121 -9.19 -11.36 -0.32
CA ARG A 121 -9.42 -12.78 0.02
C ARG A 121 -8.23 -13.41 0.74
N THR A 122 -7.02 -12.97 0.39
CA THR A 122 -5.78 -13.47 1.00
C THR A 122 -5.45 -12.74 2.30
N ALA A 123 -5.59 -11.41 2.32
CA ALA A 123 -5.30 -10.50 3.41
C ALA A 123 -6.20 -9.26 3.34
N LEU A 124 -7.25 -9.23 4.17
CA LEU A 124 -8.27 -8.17 4.18
C LEU A 124 -7.67 -6.76 4.33
N ASP A 125 -6.79 -6.56 5.32
CA ASP A 125 -6.12 -5.27 5.55
C ASP A 125 -5.27 -4.81 4.36
N ALA A 126 -4.59 -5.75 3.69
CA ALA A 126 -3.78 -5.46 2.51
C ALA A 126 -4.67 -5.05 1.33
N GLY A 127 -5.82 -5.71 1.15
CA GLY A 127 -6.83 -5.35 0.14
C GLY A 127 -7.38 -3.93 0.33
N ILE A 128 -7.63 -3.52 1.57
CA ILE A 128 -8.06 -2.14 1.88
C ILE A 128 -6.96 -1.13 1.52
N LEU A 129 -5.73 -1.38 1.98
CA LEU A 129 -4.59 -0.48 1.76
C LEU A 129 -4.15 -0.41 0.30
N TYR A 130 -4.34 -1.50 -0.46
CA TYR A 130 -4.18 -1.51 -1.91
C TYR A 130 -5.06 -0.43 -2.53
N PHE A 131 -6.35 -0.43 -2.24
CA PHE A 131 -7.28 0.58 -2.78
C PHE A 131 -6.97 2.00 -2.28
N GLU A 132 -6.62 2.16 -1.01
CA GLU A 132 -6.25 3.47 -0.45
C GLU A 132 -5.01 4.07 -1.12
N SER A 133 -4.00 3.23 -1.37
CA SER A 133 -2.72 3.62 -1.98
C SER A 133 -2.78 3.67 -3.51
N SER A 134 -3.81 3.08 -4.13
CA SER A 134 -3.87 2.87 -5.57
C SER A 134 -3.77 4.17 -6.37
N HIS A 135 -4.49 5.21 -5.94
CA HIS A 135 -4.50 6.50 -6.64
C HIS A 135 -3.10 7.12 -6.69
N SER A 136 -2.44 7.25 -5.53
CA SER A 136 -1.10 7.84 -5.46
C SER A 136 -0.05 7.02 -6.20
N VAL A 137 -0.16 5.69 -6.16
CA VAL A 137 0.78 4.81 -6.86
C VAL A 137 0.57 4.85 -8.38
N LEU A 138 -0.69 4.88 -8.84
CA LEU A 138 -1.02 4.93 -10.25
C LEU A 138 -0.54 6.25 -10.89
N GLU A 139 -0.71 7.38 -10.20
CA GLU A 139 -0.19 8.67 -10.66
C GLU A 139 1.34 8.71 -10.78
N LEU A 140 2.06 8.06 -9.86
CA LEU A 140 3.52 8.10 -9.83
C LEU A 140 4.18 7.10 -10.78
N LEU A 141 3.58 5.91 -10.96
CA LEU A 141 4.20 4.80 -11.68
C LEU A 141 3.66 4.58 -13.10
N GLY A 142 2.45 5.06 -13.38
CA GLY A 142 1.69 4.64 -14.56
C GLY A 142 1.20 3.19 -14.46
N THR A 143 0.53 2.76 -15.51
CA THR A 143 -0.38 1.59 -15.51
C THR A 143 0.37 0.25 -15.51
N ASP A 144 1.46 0.15 -16.28
CA ASP A 144 2.27 -1.06 -16.38
C ASP A 144 2.98 -1.41 -15.07
N ARG A 145 3.67 -0.43 -14.47
CA ARG A 145 4.37 -0.60 -13.19
C ARG A 145 3.39 -0.76 -12.03
N PHE A 146 2.20 -0.17 -12.11
CA PHE A 146 1.14 -0.41 -11.14
C PHE A 146 0.70 -1.89 -11.12
N ASN A 147 0.58 -2.55 -12.27
CA ASN A 147 0.28 -3.98 -12.31
C ASN A 147 1.38 -4.79 -11.63
N LYS A 148 2.64 -4.41 -11.85
CA LYS A 148 3.77 -5.05 -11.18
C LYS A 148 3.72 -4.84 -9.66
N TRP A 149 3.48 -3.63 -9.21
CA TRP A 149 3.27 -3.29 -7.79
C TRP A 149 2.18 -4.16 -7.15
N ALA A 150 1.01 -4.29 -7.80
CA ALA A 150 -0.08 -5.12 -7.33
C ALA A 150 0.31 -6.61 -7.22
N SER A 151 0.96 -7.14 -8.25
CA SER A 151 1.40 -8.55 -8.29
C SER A 151 2.43 -8.89 -7.22
N LEU A 152 3.37 -7.98 -6.94
CA LEU A 152 4.38 -8.14 -5.89
C LEU A 152 3.72 -8.12 -4.50
N GLY A 153 2.78 -7.20 -4.28
CA GLY A 153 2.01 -7.14 -3.05
C GLY A 153 1.15 -8.39 -2.81
N GLU A 154 0.60 -9.00 -3.87
CA GLU A 154 -0.10 -10.29 -3.79
C GLU A 154 0.84 -11.45 -3.45
N GLU A 155 2.03 -11.51 -4.05
CA GLU A 155 3.07 -12.49 -3.71
C GLU A 155 3.46 -12.36 -2.22
N ILE A 156 3.67 -11.12 -1.75
CA ILE A 156 3.96 -10.84 -0.34
C ILE A 156 2.79 -11.27 0.54
N ALA A 157 1.53 -11.01 0.16
CA ALA A 157 0.35 -11.37 0.96
C ALA A 157 0.18 -12.88 1.15
N LYS A 158 0.55 -13.68 0.13
CA LYS A 158 0.58 -15.15 0.20
C LYS A 158 1.63 -15.65 1.20
N LEU A 159 2.75 -14.92 1.35
CA LEU A 159 3.84 -15.30 2.26
C LEU A 159 3.66 -14.75 3.68
N SER A 160 3.25 -13.48 3.82
CA SER A 160 2.99 -12.80 5.09
C SER A 160 1.95 -11.69 4.91
N ARG A 161 0.77 -11.90 5.49
CA ARG A 161 -0.32 -10.91 5.48
C ARG A 161 0.08 -9.59 6.15
N ILE A 162 0.92 -9.66 7.19
CA ILE A 162 1.36 -8.50 7.97
C ILE A 162 2.37 -7.68 7.15
N ALA A 163 3.31 -8.34 6.48
CA ALA A 163 4.28 -7.66 5.63
C ALA A 163 3.60 -7.02 4.41
N ALA A 164 2.58 -7.67 3.82
CA ALA A 164 1.81 -7.11 2.72
C ALA A 164 1.08 -5.83 3.12
N LYS A 165 0.48 -5.82 4.31
CA LYS A 165 -0.14 -4.62 4.88
C LYS A 165 0.85 -3.45 4.91
N GLU A 166 2.04 -3.67 5.46
CA GLU A 166 3.05 -2.61 5.55
C GLU A 166 3.64 -2.23 4.19
N TYR A 167 3.79 -3.19 3.26
CA TYR A 167 4.18 -2.93 1.87
C TYR A 167 3.22 -1.93 1.20
N PHE A 168 1.92 -2.20 1.21
CA PHE A 168 0.95 -1.30 0.58
C PHE A 168 0.91 0.07 1.25
N LYS A 169 0.98 0.11 2.58
CA LYS A 169 0.99 1.35 3.35
C LYS A 169 2.23 2.23 3.07
N SER A 170 3.41 1.64 3.00
CA SER A 170 4.68 2.36 2.81
C SER A 170 4.96 2.69 1.34
N SER A 171 4.34 1.97 0.40
CA SER A 171 4.57 2.12 -1.05
C SER A 171 4.48 3.56 -1.55
N PRO A 172 3.43 4.36 -1.25
CA PRO A 172 3.33 5.73 -1.77
C PRO A 172 4.47 6.64 -1.31
N GLU A 173 5.00 6.42 -0.10
CA GLU A 173 6.12 7.22 0.41
C GLU A 173 7.46 6.76 -0.15
N VAL A 174 7.64 5.46 -0.34
CA VAL A 174 8.86 4.88 -0.95
C VAL A 174 8.98 5.31 -2.41
N ILE A 175 7.90 5.18 -3.18
CA ILE A 175 7.92 5.50 -4.62
C ILE A 175 8.23 6.98 -4.87
N LYS A 176 7.90 7.88 -3.94
CA LYS A 176 8.26 9.31 -4.04
C LYS A 176 9.75 9.60 -3.84
N LYS A 177 10.51 8.66 -3.26
CA LYS A 177 11.91 8.87 -2.86
C LYS A 177 12.90 7.99 -3.63
N MET A 178 12.39 7.02 -4.40
CA MET A 178 13.17 6.03 -5.14
C MET A 178 12.83 6.09 -6.64
N ASP A 179 13.73 5.59 -7.49
CA ASP A 179 13.42 5.41 -8.91
C ASP A 179 12.27 4.39 -9.09
N PRO A 180 11.23 4.71 -9.89
CA PRO A 180 10.16 3.78 -10.24
C PRO A 180 10.61 2.41 -10.77
N CYS A 181 11.80 2.30 -11.38
CA CYS A 181 12.37 1.04 -11.87
C CYS A 181 12.83 0.11 -10.75
N ASP A 182 13.22 0.68 -9.60
CA ASP A 182 13.75 -0.07 -8.46
C ASP A 182 12.65 -0.71 -7.60
N LEU A 183 11.37 -0.43 -7.91
CA LEU A 183 10.21 -0.96 -7.20
C LEU A 183 10.25 -2.49 -7.07
N GLU A 184 10.57 -3.19 -8.15
CA GLU A 184 10.64 -4.65 -8.13
C GLU A 184 11.75 -5.12 -7.19
N GLN A 185 12.95 -4.53 -7.28
CA GLN A 185 14.06 -4.91 -6.43
C GLN A 185 13.75 -4.64 -4.95
N TRP A 186 13.13 -3.50 -4.62
CA TRP A 186 12.68 -3.17 -3.27
C TRP A 186 11.71 -4.23 -2.71
N ALA A 187 10.68 -4.60 -3.47
CA ALA A 187 9.74 -5.62 -3.05
C ALA A 187 10.40 -7.00 -2.91
N ARG A 188 11.32 -7.36 -3.82
CA ARG A 188 12.05 -8.63 -3.81
C ARG A 188 12.96 -8.75 -2.60
N LEU A 189 13.60 -7.67 -2.14
CA LEU A 189 14.36 -7.65 -0.88
C LEU A 189 13.44 -7.95 0.32
N GLY A 190 12.25 -7.36 0.36
CA GLY A 190 11.24 -7.70 1.37
C GLY A 190 10.82 -9.17 1.32
N ILE A 191 10.56 -9.73 0.13
CA ILE A 191 10.25 -11.16 -0.06
C ILE A 191 11.41 -12.04 0.41
N HIS A 192 12.66 -11.64 0.10
CA HIS A 192 13.86 -12.33 0.55
C HIS A 192 13.94 -12.38 2.08
N LEU A 193 13.66 -11.27 2.76
CA LEU A 193 13.56 -11.21 4.22
C LEU A 193 12.47 -12.14 4.77
N ILE A 194 11.28 -12.18 4.15
CA ILE A 194 10.23 -13.12 4.58
C ILE A 194 10.71 -14.57 4.49
N LYS A 195 11.47 -14.93 3.45
CA LYS A 195 11.99 -16.29 3.26
C LYS A 195 13.11 -16.64 4.26
N LYS A 196 13.96 -15.66 4.60
CA LYS A 196 15.10 -15.85 5.51
C LYS A 196 14.77 -15.63 7.00
N SER A 197 13.62 -15.04 7.31
CA SER A 197 13.16 -14.82 8.69
C SER A 197 13.19 -16.11 9.51
N PRO A 198 13.93 -16.15 10.64
CA PRO A 198 13.95 -17.32 11.51
C PRO A 198 12.59 -17.51 12.19
N SER A 199 12.21 -18.77 12.38
CA SER A 199 11.11 -19.14 13.26
C SER A 199 11.65 -19.33 14.66
N ILE A 200 11.25 -18.46 15.60
CA ILE A 200 11.69 -18.54 16.99
C ILE A 200 10.59 -19.26 17.77
N LYS A 201 10.91 -20.44 18.31
CA LYS A 201 10.04 -21.07 19.32
C LYS A 201 10.02 -20.15 20.53
N ALA A 202 8.83 -19.85 21.06
CA ALA A 202 8.69 -19.07 22.27
C ALA A 202 9.27 -19.86 23.45
N GLU A 203 10.60 -19.84 23.62
CA GLU A 203 11.23 -20.23 24.88
C GLU A 203 11.00 -19.08 25.85
N TYR A 204 9.89 -19.18 26.55
CA TYR A 204 9.66 -18.30 27.66
C TYR A 204 10.62 -18.67 28.79
N GLY A 205 11.48 -17.72 29.16
CA GLY A 205 12.01 -17.67 30.52
C GLY A 205 10.85 -17.68 31.53
N ALA A 206 11.11 -18.16 32.75
CA ALA A 206 10.15 -18.58 33.78
C ALA A 206 8.98 -17.62 34.14
N HIS A 207 8.90 -16.42 33.57
CA HIS A 207 7.81 -15.44 33.79
C HIS A 207 6.56 -15.63 32.91
N SER A 208 6.53 -16.59 31.98
CA SER A 208 5.37 -16.77 31.08
C SER A 208 4.56 -18.05 31.30
N LEU A 209 4.65 -18.65 32.49
CA LEU A 209 3.78 -19.76 32.86
C LEU A 209 2.28 -19.38 32.93
N LEU A 210 1.97 -18.08 32.91
CA LEU A 210 0.59 -17.55 32.90
C LEU A 210 0.00 -17.37 31.49
N ALA A 211 0.78 -17.53 30.42
CA ALA A 211 0.27 -17.44 29.05
C ALA A 211 -0.32 -18.79 28.59
N GLN A 212 -1.26 -19.37 29.35
CA GLN A 212 -2.04 -20.53 28.92
C GLN A 212 -3.15 -20.08 27.95
N GLY A 213 -2.77 -19.72 26.74
CA GLY A 213 -3.68 -19.50 25.61
C GLY A 213 -3.34 -20.44 24.45
N ALA A 214 -4.27 -20.63 23.51
CA ALA A 214 -4.19 -21.58 22.38
C ALA A 214 -2.98 -21.40 21.41
N ASP A 215 -2.10 -20.44 21.68
CA ASP A 215 -0.87 -20.17 20.92
C ASP A 215 0.43 -20.35 21.73
N ALA A 216 0.34 -20.85 22.98
CA ALA A 216 1.49 -21.19 23.80
C ALA A 216 2.28 -22.36 23.18
N GLY A 217 3.38 -22.05 22.48
CA GLY A 217 4.28 -23.04 21.89
C GLY A 217 4.39 -23.03 20.37
N LYS A 218 3.61 -22.21 19.65
CA LYS A 218 3.84 -22.01 18.21
C LYS A 218 5.07 -21.12 18.00
N ALA A 219 6.00 -21.58 17.17
CA ALA A 219 7.13 -20.75 16.77
C ALA A 219 6.64 -19.48 16.08
N LYS A 220 6.88 -18.32 16.68
CA LYS A 220 6.54 -17.03 16.09
C LYS A 220 7.63 -16.71 15.07
N LYS A 221 7.24 -16.66 13.79
CA LYS A 221 8.14 -16.21 12.74
C LYS A 221 8.47 -14.73 12.96
N LEU A 222 9.76 -14.41 12.97
CA LEU A 222 10.23 -13.05 13.16
C LEU A 222 9.84 -12.20 11.94
N ASP A 223 9.18 -11.07 12.17
CA ASP A 223 8.59 -10.26 11.10
C ASP A 223 9.55 -9.17 10.57
N LEU A 224 10.73 -9.62 10.14
CA LEU A 224 11.80 -8.75 9.62
C LEU A 224 11.31 -7.87 8.45
N ALA A 225 10.55 -8.48 7.54
CA ALA A 225 10.04 -7.80 6.34
C ALA A 225 9.06 -6.68 6.68
N THR A 226 8.21 -6.85 7.70
CA THR A 226 7.34 -5.76 8.16
C THR A 226 8.15 -4.59 8.69
N GLN A 227 9.19 -4.83 9.51
CA GLN A 227 10.05 -3.74 9.98
C GLN A 227 10.82 -3.09 8.83
N TYR A 228 11.29 -3.88 7.87
CA TYR A 228 11.92 -3.40 6.65
C TYR A 228 11.00 -2.46 5.86
N PHE A 229 9.78 -2.88 5.52
CA PHE A 229 8.83 -2.05 4.77
C PHE A 229 8.45 -0.79 5.55
N LYS A 230 8.31 -0.88 6.87
CA LYS A 230 8.01 0.26 7.74
C LYS A 230 9.13 1.30 7.76
N SER A 231 10.38 0.86 7.81
CA SER A 231 11.55 1.74 7.88
C SER A 231 12.04 2.19 6.51
N ALA A 232 11.68 1.49 5.44
CA ALA A 232 12.08 1.77 4.06
C ALA A 232 11.84 3.25 3.66
N PRO A 233 10.66 3.87 3.90
CA PRO A 233 10.46 5.29 3.60
C PRO A 233 11.46 6.24 4.26
N GLN A 234 12.02 5.89 5.43
CA GLN A 234 12.93 6.76 6.18
C GLN A 234 14.35 6.70 5.61
N ILE A 235 14.77 5.54 5.13
CA ILE A 235 16.10 5.30 4.58
C ILE A 235 16.17 5.55 3.06
N LEU A 236 15.06 5.36 2.35
CA LEU A 236 15.00 5.42 0.87
C LEU A 236 15.02 6.83 0.26
N GLY A 237 15.42 7.85 1.00
CA GLY A 237 15.83 9.14 0.41
C GLY A 237 17.33 9.40 0.45
N ARG A 238 18.11 8.46 1.00
CA ARG A 238 19.55 8.59 1.25
C ARG A 238 20.37 7.41 0.74
N LEU A 239 19.74 6.24 0.64
CA LEU A 239 20.36 5.02 0.13
C LEU A 239 19.90 4.76 -1.31
N SER A 240 20.84 4.35 -2.18
CA SER A 240 20.47 3.75 -3.46
C SER A 240 19.88 2.36 -3.25
N ILE A 241 19.23 1.79 -4.27
CA ILE A 241 18.70 0.42 -4.19
C ILE A 241 19.80 -0.63 -3.91
N ARG A 242 21.02 -0.40 -4.42
CA ARG A 242 22.18 -1.27 -4.17
C ARG A 242 22.65 -1.17 -2.73
N ASP A 243 22.66 0.04 -2.17
CA ASP A 243 23.03 0.26 -0.77
C ASP A 243 21.95 -0.32 0.16
N LEU A 244 20.68 -0.26 -0.23
CA LEU A 244 19.58 -0.92 0.48
C LEU A 244 19.76 -2.44 0.53
N GLU A 245 20.16 -3.06 -0.58
CA GLU A 245 20.47 -4.50 -0.63
C GLU A 245 21.60 -4.85 0.33
N GLN A 246 22.68 -4.06 0.37
CA GLN A 246 23.76 -4.25 1.34
C GLN A 246 23.29 -4.07 2.79
N TRP A 247 22.39 -3.12 3.06
CA TRP A 247 21.80 -2.95 4.39
C TRP A 247 20.98 -4.18 4.81
N VAL A 248 20.22 -4.75 3.87
CA VAL A 248 19.44 -5.99 4.08
C VAL A 248 20.36 -7.17 4.39
N GLU A 249 21.46 -7.34 3.66
CA GLU A 249 22.46 -8.37 3.93
C GLU A 249 23.10 -8.23 5.31
N GLN A 250 23.46 -7.01 5.71
CA GLN A 250 24.00 -6.73 7.05
C GLN A 250 22.97 -7.06 8.15
N GLY A 251 21.71 -6.71 7.94
CA GLY A 251 20.63 -7.04 8.88
C GLY A 251 20.37 -8.54 9.01
N LEU A 252 20.50 -9.30 7.91
CA LEU A 252 20.43 -10.75 7.93
C LEU A 252 21.60 -11.37 8.70
N LYS A 253 22.84 -10.90 8.51
CA LYS A 253 24.00 -11.34 9.31
C LYS A 253 23.79 -11.11 10.81
N VAL A 254 23.26 -9.95 11.19
CA VAL A 254 22.91 -9.66 12.61
C VAL A 254 21.84 -10.62 13.14
N THR A 255 20.90 -11.01 12.28
CA THR A 255 19.83 -11.94 12.65
C THR A 255 20.35 -13.37 12.79
N ASP A 256 21.29 -13.79 11.95
CA ASP A 256 21.93 -15.11 12.05
C ASP A 256 22.76 -15.22 13.34
N ASP A 257 23.50 -14.15 13.70
CA ASP A 257 24.26 -14.09 14.95
C ASP A 257 23.34 -14.10 16.18
N GLN A 258 22.28 -13.28 16.14
CA GLN A 258 21.38 -13.03 17.27
C GLN A 258 19.94 -12.92 16.78
N LYS A 259 19.25 -14.06 16.74
CA LYS A 259 17.89 -14.21 16.18
C LYS A 259 16.92 -13.12 16.65
N ASP A 260 16.92 -12.77 17.93
CA ASP A 260 15.98 -11.79 18.49
C ASP A 260 16.28 -10.33 18.10
N LYS A 261 17.49 -10.03 17.61
CA LYS A 261 17.91 -8.66 17.28
C LYS A 261 17.62 -8.22 15.85
N GLY A 262 17.22 -9.13 14.98
CA GLY A 262 16.89 -8.81 13.59
C GLY A 262 15.80 -7.75 13.47
N ASN A 263 14.72 -7.87 14.25
CA ASN A 263 13.64 -6.87 14.27
C ASN A 263 14.13 -5.49 14.69
N ALA A 264 14.98 -5.42 15.72
CA ALA A 264 15.53 -4.16 16.23
C ALA A 264 16.51 -3.52 15.24
N PHE A 265 17.16 -4.33 14.40
CA PHE A 265 17.97 -3.83 13.30
C PHE A 265 17.08 -3.16 12.24
N PHE A 266 16.09 -3.86 11.70
CA PHE A 266 15.24 -3.31 10.64
C PHE A 266 14.29 -2.20 11.13
N SER A 267 14.01 -2.10 12.42
CA SER A 267 13.24 -0.99 13.02
C SER A 267 14.07 0.30 13.24
N LEU A 268 15.36 0.30 12.87
CA LEU A 268 16.30 1.42 13.08
C LEU A 268 16.53 1.79 14.56
N GLN A 269 16.23 0.89 15.50
CA GLN A 269 16.32 1.16 16.94
C GLN A 269 17.70 0.86 17.54
N THR A 270 18.61 0.28 16.76
CA THR A 270 19.94 -0.11 17.24
C THR A 270 21.03 0.78 16.65
N GLY A 271 22.06 1.08 17.46
CA GLY A 271 23.24 1.81 16.97
C GLY A 271 23.96 1.09 15.82
N LYS A 272 23.89 -0.25 15.74
CA LYS A 272 24.41 -1.01 14.59
C LYS A 272 23.63 -0.72 13.30
N SER A 273 22.31 -0.64 13.38
CA SER A 273 21.47 -0.33 12.22
C SER A 273 21.68 1.10 11.72
N LEU A 274 21.75 2.07 12.64
CA LEU A 274 22.03 3.47 12.29
C LEU A 274 23.41 3.63 11.65
N LYS A 275 24.45 3.04 12.23
CA LYS A 275 25.80 3.05 11.65
C LYS A 275 25.88 2.37 10.28
N ALA A 276 25.13 1.27 10.10
CA ALA A 276 25.04 0.59 8.80
C ALA A 276 24.44 1.51 7.74
N VAL A 277 23.34 2.21 8.05
CA VAL A 277 22.75 3.20 7.14
C VAL A 277 23.74 4.34 6.88
N GLU A 278 24.33 4.93 7.91
CA GLU A 278 25.31 6.04 7.77
C GLU A 278 26.51 5.67 6.89
N GLY A 279 27.10 4.48 7.08
CA GLY A 279 28.23 4.02 6.28
C GLY A 279 27.88 3.67 4.84
N LEU A 280 26.60 3.42 4.54
CA LEU A 280 26.08 3.09 3.21
C LEU A 280 25.57 4.32 2.44
N VAL A 281 25.25 5.41 3.13
CA VAL A 281 24.92 6.67 2.46
C VAL A 281 26.17 7.18 1.74
N LYS A 282 26.20 7.00 0.41
CA LYS A 282 27.19 7.66 -0.45
C LYS A 282 26.85 9.14 -0.60
N GLY A 283 27.10 9.89 0.46
CA GLY A 283 27.39 11.31 0.38
C GLY A 283 28.86 11.51 0.69
N LEU A 284 29.55 12.36 -0.07
CA LEU A 284 30.83 12.89 0.42
C LEU A 284 30.46 13.80 1.59
N GLU A 285 30.74 13.36 2.82
CA GLU A 285 30.57 14.24 3.97
C GLU A 285 31.44 15.46 3.72
N LEU A 286 30.91 16.66 3.97
CA LEU A 286 31.66 17.88 3.71
C LEU A 286 33.04 17.82 4.36
N LYS A 287 33.18 17.20 5.53
CA LYS A 287 34.46 17.01 6.23
C LYS A 287 35.51 16.28 5.37
N ASP A 288 35.10 15.34 4.52
CA ASP A 288 36.01 14.50 3.73
C ASP A 288 36.51 15.22 2.48
N ILE A 289 35.69 16.11 1.90
CA ILE A 289 36.03 16.86 0.69
C ILE A 289 36.22 18.37 0.90
N HIS A 290 36.12 18.83 2.15
CA HIS A 290 36.13 20.26 2.50
C HIS A 290 37.34 20.97 1.92
N ARG A 291 38.50 20.31 2.02
CA ARG A 291 39.78 20.86 1.56
C ARG A 291 39.76 21.05 0.04
N ILE A 292 39.29 20.04 -0.69
CA ILE A 292 39.23 20.05 -2.16
C ILE A 292 38.25 21.13 -2.62
N LEU A 293 37.02 21.14 -2.09
CA LEU A 293 36.01 22.13 -2.44
C LEU A 293 36.46 23.56 -2.10
N ARG A 294 37.11 23.76 -0.94
CA ARG A 294 37.67 25.06 -0.56
C ARG A 294 38.72 25.52 -1.55
N SER A 295 39.64 24.64 -1.94
CA SER A 295 40.68 24.96 -2.93
C SER A 295 40.09 25.34 -4.28
N TYR A 296 39.06 24.63 -4.75
CA TYR A 296 38.36 25.00 -5.99
C TYR A 296 37.62 26.33 -5.87
N ALA A 297 36.89 26.56 -4.76
CA ALA A 297 36.18 27.82 -4.55
C ALA A 297 37.14 29.01 -4.47
N GLU A 298 38.29 28.84 -3.80
CA GLU A 298 39.35 29.85 -3.72
C GLU A 298 40.01 30.11 -5.08
N ALA A 299 40.28 29.07 -5.86
CA ALA A 299 40.81 29.20 -7.21
C ALA A 299 39.83 29.92 -8.16
N LEU A 300 38.53 29.63 -8.06
CA LEU A 300 37.49 30.22 -8.92
C LEU A 300 37.13 31.65 -8.54
N THR A 301 37.17 32.00 -7.25
CA THR A 301 36.73 33.32 -6.76
C THR A 301 37.88 34.26 -6.39
N GLY A 302 39.11 33.75 -6.36
CA GLY A 302 40.30 34.49 -5.94
C GLY A 302 40.31 34.86 -4.45
N LYS A 303 39.36 34.35 -3.64
CA LYS A 303 39.23 34.65 -2.21
C LYS A 303 38.85 33.40 -1.42
N ARG A 304 39.30 33.31 -0.17
CA ARG A 304 38.90 32.20 0.73
C ARG A 304 37.42 32.29 1.06
N MET A 305 36.67 31.29 0.62
CA MET A 305 35.25 31.13 0.95
C MET A 305 35.03 30.14 2.09
N LEU A 306 34.13 30.49 2.99
CA LEU A 306 33.76 29.65 4.13
C LEU A 306 32.61 28.71 3.71
N LEU A 307 32.97 27.47 3.39
CA LEU A 307 31.99 26.42 3.07
C LEU A 307 31.32 25.95 4.36
N ARG A 308 29.99 25.86 4.35
CA ARG A 308 29.19 25.30 5.45
C ARG A 308 28.30 24.21 4.90
N SER A 309 28.02 23.21 5.73
CA SER A 309 26.93 22.29 5.45
C SER A 309 25.63 23.07 5.43
N ALA A 310 24.87 22.95 4.34
CA ALA A 310 23.52 23.46 4.26
C ALA A 310 22.56 22.29 4.47
N SER A 311 21.59 22.44 5.37
CA SER A 311 20.49 21.50 5.56
C SER A 311 19.45 21.54 4.42
N LEU A 312 19.71 22.34 3.38
CA LEU A 312 18.90 22.42 2.16
C LEU A 312 19.07 21.14 1.34
N PHE A 313 18.15 20.21 1.55
CA PHE A 313 17.96 19.05 0.69
C PHE A 313 17.68 19.49 -0.75
N TYR A 314 18.35 18.81 -1.69
CA TYR A 314 18.26 18.99 -3.14
C TYR A 314 16.84 18.78 -3.67
N LYS A 315 15.98 19.79 -3.55
CA LYS A 315 14.66 19.76 -4.21
C LYS A 315 14.44 20.85 -5.23
N ASN A 316 15.25 21.91 -5.26
CA ASN A 316 15.13 22.99 -6.24
C ASN A 316 16.47 23.76 -6.35
N LEU A 317 17.43 23.24 -7.12
CA LEU A 317 18.50 24.07 -7.65
C LEU A 317 18.12 24.43 -9.09
N SER A 318 17.68 25.66 -9.30
CA SER A 318 17.44 26.20 -10.63
C SER A 318 18.75 26.17 -11.44
N GLY A 319 18.80 25.33 -12.47
CA GLY A 319 19.94 25.25 -13.40
C GLY A 319 20.42 23.85 -13.82
N LEU A 320 19.83 22.76 -13.30
CA LEU A 320 20.14 21.39 -13.75
C LEU A 320 19.08 20.78 -14.69
N ASP A 321 18.00 21.51 -14.98
CA ASP A 321 17.06 21.17 -16.05
C ASP A 321 17.57 21.76 -17.38
N LYS A 322 18.48 21.05 -18.04
CA LYS A 322 18.78 21.22 -19.47
C LYS A 322 19.00 19.86 -20.12
#